data_AF-A0A087U0F3-F1
#
_entry.id   AF-A0A087U0F3-F1
#
_cell.length_a   1.000
_cell.length_b   1.000
_cell.length_c   1.000
_cell.angle_alpha   90.00
_cell.angle_beta   90.00
_cell.angle_gamma   90.00
#
_symmetry.space_group_name_H-M   'P 1'
#
loop_
_entity.id
_entity.type
_entity.pdbx_description
1 polymer ?
#
loop_
_entity_poly.entity_id
_entity_poly.type
_entity_poly.pdbx_seq_one_letter_code
_entity_poly.pdbx_strand_id
1 'polypeptide(L)'
;MIEYVRRQNLRRKRLSENSTANASTFKKNSNETPFKCQRYGHGQLFCNNLPRCLKCGKGHLTYTCKLGKDEKPTCVNCKLDHVASAKSCEFRPKDRKVVPPKKRTLPTVSKESDKPPSKEPPTKNSILHGQKTYSDAVTSSITEFVPDENLLKLINKFMEFVEKCKKLQSPQEKVLLALGIVEEMIKMDL
;
A
#
# COMPACT_ATOMS: atom_id res chain seq x y z
N MET A 1 38.44 -46.81 3.38
CA MET A 1 38.05 -46.12 2.13
C MET A 1 36.58 -46.34 1.75
N ILE A 2 36.05 -47.57 1.86
CA ILE A 2 34.66 -47.93 1.49
C ILE A 2 33.60 -47.15 2.29
N GLU A 3 33.76 -47.03 3.61
CA GLU A 3 32.83 -46.27 4.48
C GLU A 3 32.83 -44.75 4.22
N TYR A 4 33.97 -44.20 3.78
CA TYR A 4 34.06 -42.79 3.39
C TYR A 4 33.27 -42.52 2.11
N VAL A 5 33.41 -43.39 1.10
CA VAL A 5 32.65 -43.32 -0.16
C VAL A 5 31.16 -43.53 0.10
N ARG A 6 30.78 -44.45 1.00
CA ARG A 6 29.39 -44.67 1.43
C ARG A 6 28.78 -43.42 2.07
N ARG A 7 29.53 -42.73 2.96
CA ARG A 7 29.11 -41.45 3.56
C ARG A 7 29.00 -40.33 2.53
N GLN A 8 29.91 -40.25 1.56
CA GLN A 8 29.84 -39.24 0.50
C GLN A 8 28.65 -39.47 -0.45
N ASN A 9 28.34 -40.73 -0.78
CA ASN A 9 27.17 -41.09 -1.59
C ASN A 9 25.84 -40.85 -0.86
N LEU A 10 25.77 -41.12 0.46
CA LEU A 10 24.62 -40.78 1.30
C LEU A 10 24.42 -39.25 1.41
N ARG A 11 25.51 -38.47 1.42
CA ARG A 11 25.47 -37.00 1.44
C ARG A 11 25.00 -36.43 0.09
N ARG A 12 25.41 -37.02 -1.03
CA ARG A 12 24.90 -36.66 -2.38
C ARG A 12 23.42 -36.99 -2.55
N LYS A 13 22.96 -38.15 -2.05
CA LYS A 13 21.54 -38.55 -2.10
C LYS A 13 20.63 -37.60 -1.29
N ARG A 14 21.09 -37.14 -0.11
CA ARG A 14 20.40 -36.11 0.68
C ARG A 14 20.35 -34.73 0.00
N LEU A 15 21.35 -34.38 -0.81
CA LEU A 15 21.36 -33.11 -1.56
C LEU A 15 20.45 -33.15 -2.79
N SER A 16 20.29 -34.30 -3.46
CA SER A 16 19.32 -34.45 -4.55
C SER A 16 17.87 -34.51 -4.06
N GLU A 17 17.61 -35.14 -2.90
CA GLU A 17 16.27 -35.24 -2.31
C GLU A 17 15.78 -33.91 -1.69
N ASN A 18 16.70 -33.05 -1.21
CA ASN A 18 16.36 -31.70 -0.72
C ASN A 18 16.19 -30.65 -1.84
N SER A 19 16.43 -31.01 -3.10
CA SER A 19 16.27 -30.09 -4.24
C SER A 19 14.82 -29.99 -4.75
N THR A 20 13.90 -30.82 -4.26
CA THR A 20 12.48 -30.82 -4.67
C THR A 20 11.50 -30.47 -3.53
N ALA A 21 11.99 -29.95 -2.41
CA ALA A 21 11.13 -29.58 -1.27
C ALA A 21 11.47 -28.20 -0.70
N ASN A 22 11.13 -27.14 -1.45
CA ASN A 22 10.93 -25.81 -0.87
C ASN A 22 9.45 -25.44 -0.86
N ALA A 23 8.63 -26.34 -0.30
CA ALA A 23 7.44 -25.90 0.40
C ALA A 23 7.92 -25.21 1.67
N SER A 24 8.13 -23.89 1.61
CA SER A 24 8.45 -23.09 2.79
C SER A 24 7.39 -23.38 3.85
N THR A 25 7.77 -24.10 4.90
CA THR A 25 6.98 -24.24 6.11
C THR A 25 6.76 -22.83 6.64
N PHE A 26 5.57 -22.28 6.40
CA PHE A 26 5.14 -21.02 6.98
C PHE A 26 5.15 -21.21 8.49
N LYS A 27 6.22 -20.75 9.14
CA LYS A 27 6.32 -20.63 10.58
C LYS A 27 5.19 -19.69 11.00
N LYS A 28 4.13 -20.25 11.57
CA LYS A 28 3.00 -19.50 12.13
C LYS A 28 3.51 -18.73 13.36
N ASN A 29 4.06 -17.55 13.13
CA ASN A 29 4.07 -16.52 14.15
C ASN A 29 2.65 -15.96 14.18
N SER A 30 1.88 -16.38 15.19
CA SER A 30 0.57 -15.82 15.49
C SER A 30 0.72 -14.32 15.76
N ASN A 31 0.10 -13.49 14.90
CA ASN A 31 -0.38 -12.11 15.12
C ASN A 31 -0.05 -11.11 14.00
N GLU A 32 0.73 -11.49 12.98
CA GLU A 32 0.85 -10.68 11.76
C GLU A 32 -0.25 -11.11 10.78
N THR A 33 -1.40 -10.44 10.87
CA THR A 33 -2.42 -10.58 9.82
C THR A 33 -1.78 -10.19 8.48
N PRO A 34 -1.98 -10.94 7.38
CA PRO A 34 -1.41 -10.56 6.09
C PRO A 34 -2.00 -9.23 5.63
N PHE A 35 -1.19 -8.37 4.99
CA PHE A 35 -1.64 -7.11 4.40
C PHE A 35 -2.83 -7.39 3.45
N LYS A 36 -4.00 -6.83 3.76
CA LYS A 36 -5.24 -7.16 3.03
C LYS A 36 -5.11 -6.96 1.53
N CYS A 37 -4.51 -5.88 1.07
CA CYS A 37 -4.42 -5.54 -0.36
C CYS A 37 -3.10 -5.92 -1.05
N GLN A 38 -2.09 -6.39 -0.30
CA GLN A 38 -0.77 -6.83 -0.79
C GLN A 38 0.05 -5.79 -1.60
N ARG A 39 -0.40 -4.53 -1.66
CA ARG A 39 0.31 -3.42 -2.31
C ARG A 39 1.26 -2.75 -1.32
N TYR A 40 2.37 -2.24 -1.82
CA TYR A 40 3.31 -1.45 -1.04
C TYR A 40 2.84 0.01 -0.86
N GLY A 41 3.52 0.76 0.01
CA GLY A 41 3.32 2.21 0.16
C GLY A 41 2.35 2.67 1.25
N HIS A 42 1.80 1.75 2.05
CA HIS A 42 0.91 2.11 3.16
C HIS A 42 1.00 1.10 4.32
N GLY A 43 0.65 1.55 5.51
CA GLY A 43 0.59 0.72 6.71
C GLY A 43 -0.68 -0.15 6.74
N GLN A 44 -0.59 -1.29 7.42
CA GLN A 44 -1.70 -2.24 7.51
C GLN A 44 -2.95 -1.66 8.17
N LEU A 45 -2.77 -0.86 9.22
CA LEU A 45 -3.86 -0.25 10.00
C LEU A 45 -4.69 0.73 9.18
N PHE A 46 -4.09 1.34 8.14
CA PHE A 46 -4.72 2.38 7.31
C PHE A 46 -4.96 1.90 5.87
N CYS A 47 -5.08 0.58 5.67
CA CYS A 47 -5.34 -0.02 4.37
C CYS A 47 -6.85 -0.05 4.08
N ASN A 48 -7.34 0.89 3.25
CA ASN A 48 -8.71 0.90 2.73
C ASN A 48 -8.86 0.25 1.34
N ASN A 49 -7.77 -0.34 0.83
CA ASN A 49 -7.76 -0.97 -0.49
C ASN A 49 -8.49 -2.32 -0.50
N LEU A 50 -9.07 -2.67 -1.65
CA LEU A 50 -9.67 -3.98 -1.88
C LEU A 50 -8.67 -5.12 -1.64
N PRO A 51 -9.13 -6.27 -1.11
CA PRO A 51 -8.26 -7.40 -0.82
C PRO A 51 -7.67 -7.97 -2.11
N ARG A 52 -6.40 -8.37 -2.05
CA ARG A 52 -5.74 -9.06 -3.17
C ARG A 52 -4.97 -10.27 -2.68
N CYS A 53 -4.98 -11.31 -3.51
CA CYS A 53 -4.34 -12.57 -3.18
C CYS A 53 -2.81 -12.44 -3.26
N LEU A 54 -2.10 -12.92 -2.23
CA LEU A 54 -0.64 -12.96 -2.20
C LEU A 54 -0.04 -13.81 -3.34
N LYS A 55 -0.75 -14.87 -3.74
CA LYS A 55 -0.28 -15.85 -4.74
C LYS A 55 -0.50 -15.38 -6.17
N CYS A 56 -1.69 -14.87 -6.50
CA CYS A 56 -2.07 -14.57 -7.89
C CYS A 56 -2.51 -13.13 -8.14
N GLY A 57 -2.52 -12.27 -7.12
CA GLY A 57 -2.86 -10.84 -7.27
C GLY A 57 -4.34 -10.52 -7.56
N LYS A 58 -5.20 -11.52 -7.72
CA LYS A 58 -6.64 -11.38 -7.99
C LYS A 58 -7.41 -10.94 -6.73
N GLY A 59 -8.65 -10.46 -6.94
CA GLY A 59 -9.52 -9.86 -5.91
C GLY A 59 -10.15 -10.88 -4.95
N HIS A 60 -9.33 -11.56 -4.16
CA HIS A 60 -9.77 -12.46 -3.09
C HIS A 60 -8.68 -12.60 -2.02
N LEU A 61 -9.03 -13.17 -0.87
CA LEU A 61 -8.10 -13.42 0.23
C LEU A 61 -7.24 -14.66 -0.06
N THR A 62 -5.98 -14.66 0.35
CA THR A 62 -5.03 -15.73 0.01
C THR A 62 -5.51 -17.15 0.39
N TYR A 63 -6.31 -17.29 1.45
CA TYR A 63 -6.83 -18.59 1.89
C TYR A 63 -7.97 -19.13 1.00
N THR A 64 -8.66 -18.28 0.23
CA THR A 64 -9.69 -18.71 -0.74
C THR A 64 -9.10 -18.94 -2.13
N CYS A 65 -7.78 -18.82 -2.28
CA CYS A 65 -7.11 -18.95 -3.56
C CYS A 65 -7.10 -20.39 -4.05
N LYS A 66 -7.61 -20.60 -5.27
CA LYS A 66 -7.63 -21.89 -5.98
C LYS A 66 -6.38 -22.17 -6.82
N LEU A 67 -5.37 -21.29 -6.78
CA LEU A 67 -4.12 -21.47 -7.52
C LEU A 67 -3.45 -22.77 -7.07
N GLY A 68 -3.26 -23.71 -8.00
CA GLY A 68 -2.56 -24.97 -7.79
C GLY A 68 -1.11 -24.75 -7.35
N LYS A 69 -0.48 -25.79 -6.80
CA LYS A 69 0.95 -25.74 -6.43
C LYS A 69 1.86 -25.65 -7.66
N ASP A 70 1.40 -26.19 -8.78
CA ASP A 70 2.14 -26.27 -10.05
C ASP A 70 1.90 -25.04 -10.94
N GLU A 71 0.91 -24.21 -10.59
CA GLU A 71 0.63 -22.97 -11.30
C GLU A 71 1.57 -21.86 -10.85
N LYS A 72 2.01 -21.05 -11.81
CA LYS A 72 2.90 -19.93 -11.52
C LYS A 72 2.16 -18.83 -10.75
N PRO A 73 2.71 -18.36 -9.61
CA PRO A 73 2.16 -17.20 -8.92
C PRO A 73 2.35 -15.93 -9.75
N THR A 74 1.54 -14.91 -9.50
CA THR A 74 1.64 -13.60 -10.16
C THR A 74 1.69 -12.50 -9.11
N CYS A 75 2.75 -11.69 -9.16
CA CYS A 75 2.93 -10.60 -8.22
C CYS A 75 1.94 -9.46 -8.50
N VAL A 76 1.25 -8.98 -7.47
CA VAL A 76 0.32 -7.86 -7.62
C VAL A 76 1.03 -6.53 -7.97
N ASN A 77 2.30 -6.38 -7.56
CA ASN A 77 3.07 -5.15 -7.70
C ASN A 77 3.81 -5.06 -9.04
N CYS A 78 4.51 -6.12 -9.46
CA CYS A 78 5.32 -6.13 -10.71
C CYS A 78 4.76 -7.00 -11.84
N LYS A 79 3.71 -7.79 -11.58
CA LYS A 79 3.08 -8.72 -12.54
C LYS A 79 3.95 -9.90 -13.01
N LEU A 80 5.14 -10.09 -12.44
CA LEU A 80 6.02 -11.24 -12.74
C LEU A 80 5.67 -12.51 -11.95
N ASP A 81 6.33 -13.61 -12.33
CA ASP A 81 6.12 -14.99 -11.88
C ASP A 81 6.64 -15.26 -10.45
N HIS A 82 6.19 -14.48 -9.46
CA HIS A 82 6.49 -14.70 -8.05
C HIS A 82 5.38 -14.16 -7.15
N VAL A 83 5.35 -14.61 -5.88
CA VAL A 83 4.38 -14.09 -4.89
C VAL A 83 4.66 -12.62 -4.54
N ALA A 84 3.63 -11.88 -4.09
CA ALA A 84 3.79 -10.45 -3.78
C ALA A 84 4.77 -10.14 -2.64
N SER A 85 5.09 -11.11 -1.77
CA SER A 85 6.07 -10.96 -0.69
C SER A 85 7.50 -11.38 -1.07
N ALA A 86 7.75 -11.76 -2.32
CA ALA A 86 9.06 -12.25 -2.74
C ALA A 86 10.14 -11.15 -2.59
N LYS A 87 11.30 -11.54 -2.03
CA LYS A 87 12.45 -10.63 -1.87
C LYS A 87 13.06 -10.21 -3.21
N SER A 88 12.86 -11.01 -4.25
CA SER A 88 13.30 -10.75 -5.62
C SER A 88 12.46 -9.69 -6.35
N CYS A 89 11.36 -9.22 -5.76
CA CYS A 89 10.54 -8.19 -6.39
C CYS A 89 11.27 -6.85 -6.41
N GLU A 90 11.50 -6.29 -7.59
CA GLU A 90 12.14 -4.98 -7.77
C GLU A 90 11.35 -3.83 -7.11
N PHE A 91 10.03 -3.97 -7.00
CA PHE A 91 9.15 -2.99 -6.34
C PHE A 91 9.13 -3.14 -4.82
N ARG A 92 9.80 -4.16 -4.24
CA ARG A 92 9.83 -4.35 -2.79
C ARG A 92 10.49 -3.13 -2.13
N PRO A 93 9.83 -2.47 -1.16
CA PRO A 93 10.44 -1.38 -0.42
C PRO A 93 11.73 -1.87 0.24
N LYS A 94 12.81 -1.11 0.05
CA LYS A 94 14.06 -1.32 0.78
C LYS A 94 13.80 -1.00 2.24
N ASP A 95 14.37 -1.80 3.15
CA ASP A 95 14.25 -1.54 4.58
C ASP A 95 14.83 -0.16 4.87
N ARG A 96 13.99 0.79 5.29
CA ARG A 96 14.50 2.05 5.82
C ARG A 96 15.22 1.68 7.11
N LYS A 97 16.49 2.06 7.23
CA LYS A 97 17.23 1.93 8.50
C LYS A 97 16.35 2.56 9.58
N VAL A 98 15.81 1.73 10.48
CA VAL A 98 15.07 2.22 11.64
C VAL A 98 16.12 2.95 12.46
N VAL A 99 16.16 4.27 12.33
CA VAL A 99 16.92 5.09 13.26
C VAL A 99 16.27 4.81 14.61
N PRO A 100 17.01 4.25 15.59
CA PRO A 100 16.41 3.94 16.88
C PRO A 100 15.77 5.22 17.41
N PRO A 101 14.53 5.15 17.93
CA PRO A 101 13.91 6.32 18.50
C PRO A 101 14.87 6.84 19.58
N LYS A 102 15.34 8.09 19.44
CA LYS A 102 16.09 8.76 20.50
C LYS A 102 15.25 8.59 21.76
N LYS A 103 15.82 7.94 22.79
CA LYS A 103 15.17 7.79 24.09
C LYS A 103 14.79 9.19 24.54
N ARG A 104 13.51 9.55 24.42
CA ARG A 104 12.98 10.73 25.09
C ARG A 104 13.06 10.36 26.56
N THR A 105 13.99 10.97 27.29
CA THR A 105 13.95 11.01 28.75
C THR A 105 12.62 11.68 29.10
N LEU A 106 11.61 10.90 29.46
CA LEU A 106 10.43 11.45 30.08
C LEU A 106 10.89 12.03 31.44
N PRO A 107 10.52 13.28 31.77
CA PRO A 107 10.64 13.75 33.14
C PRO A 107 9.80 12.82 34.02
N THR A 108 10.44 12.19 34.99
CA THR A 108 9.78 11.45 36.06
C THR A 108 8.89 12.43 36.82
N VAL A 109 7.59 12.42 36.55
CA VAL A 109 6.59 13.01 37.45
C VAL A 109 6.10 11.88 38.34
N SER A 110 6.38 12.06 39.62
CA SER A 110 5.98 11.21 40.74
C SER A 110 4.48 10.93 40.74
N LYS A 111 4.16 9.68 41.10
CA LYS A 111 2.80 9.21 41.35
C LYS A 111 2.25 9.90 42.61
N GLU A 112 1.02 10.42 42.53
CA GLU A 112 0.12 10.49 43.68
C GLU A 112 -1.36 10.39 43.23
N SER A 113 -1.94 9.28 43.68
CA SER A 113 -3.32 8.87 44.02
C SER A 113 -4.56 9.67 43.58
N ASP A 114 -5.48 8.90 42.96
CA ASP A 114 -6.95 8.84 43.15
C ASP A 114 -7.84 10.10 43.09
N LYS A 115 -8.61 10.26 41.99
CA LYS A 115 -10.11 10.32 41.90
C LYS A 115 -10.61 10.70 40.47
N PRO A 116 -11.74 10.16 39.95
CA PRO A 116 -12.40 10.60 38.69
C PRO A 116 -13.62 11.52 38.97
N PRO A 117 -14.43 11.96 37.97
CA PRO A 117 -14.18 12.57 36.64
C PRO A 117 -14.93 13.92 36.46
N SER A 118 -14.58 14.78 35.48
CA SER A 118 -15.56 15.68 34.84
C SER A 118 -15.07 16.25 33.50
N LYS A 119 -16.03 16.62 32.66
CA LYS A 119 -15.96 16.97 31.25
C LYS A 119 -15.63 18.46 31.03
N GLU A 120 -15.11 18.74 29.82
CA GLU A 120 -15.05 20.01 29.08
C GLU A 120 -13.81 20.92 29.19
N PRO A 121 -13.48 21.66 28.09
CA PRO A 121 -12.12 21.92 27.64
C PRO A 121 -11.60 23.30 28.06
N PRO A 122 -10.27 23.48 28.29
CA PRO A 122 -9.70 24.82 28.42
C PRO A 122 -9.21 25.34 27.06
N THR A 123 -9.78 26.47 26.72
CA THR A 123 -9.43 27.40 25.66
C THR A 123 -8.06 28.09 25.85
N LYS A 124 -7.37 28.23 24.71
CA LYS A 124 -6.60 29.39 24.22
C LYS A 124 -5.34 29.90 24.96
N ASN A 125 -4.30 30.02 24.12
CA ASN A 125 -3.14 30.93 24.13
C ASN A 125 -1.95 30.49 25.02
N SER A 126 -0.67 30.56 24.63
CA SER A 126 0.00 30.95 23.39
C SER A 126 1.52 30.69 23.52
N ILE A 127 2.10 30.03 22.50
CA ILE A 127 3.46 30.17 21.94
C ILE A 127 4.71 29.74 22.77
N LEU A 128 5.40 28.69 22.29
CA LEU A 128 6.80 28.81 21.84
C LEU A 128 7.06 27.88 20.63
N HIS A 129 7.41 28.49 19.51
CA HIS A 129 7.42 27.95 18.15
C HIS A 129 8.58 26.96 17.90
N GLY A 130 8.27 25.79 17.33
CA GLY A 130 9.28 24.84 16.86
C GLY A 130 8.80 23.42 16.57
N GLN A 131 7.52 23.10 16.80
CA GLN A 131 6.97 21.79 16.46
C GLN A 131 6.02 21.94 15.28
N LYS A 132 6.51 21.62 14.07
CA LYS A 132 5.66 21.49 12.89
C LYS A 132 4.64 20.39 13.15
N THR A 133 3.37 20.78 13.16
CA THR A 133 2.23 19.88 13.21
C THR A 133 2.04 19.19 11.87
N TYR A 134 1.27 18.10 11.84
CA TYR A 134 0.95 17.38 10.60
C TYR A 134 0.32 18.30 9.54
N SER A 135 -0.47 19.28 9.97
CA SER A 135 -1.03 20.35 9.15
C SER A 135 0.05 21.24 8.50
N ASP A 136 1.16 21.50 9.19
CA ASP A 136 2.23 22.38 8.69
C ASP A 136 3.06 21.75 7.57
N ALA A 137 3.10 20.42 7.50
CA ALA A 137 3.73 19.69 6.40
C ALA A 137 2.90 19.75 5.09
N VAL A 138 1.58 19.89 5.23
CA VAL A 138 0.65 20.06 4.09
C VAL A 138 0.77 21.47 3.53
N THR A 139 0.82 22.51 4.37
CA THR A 139 0.99 23.90 3.92
C THR A 139 2.38 24.19 3.37
N SER A 140 3.45 23.56 3.90
CA SER A 140 4.81 23.76 3.38
C SER A 140 5.03 23.15 1.98
N SER A 141 4.13 22.27 1.52
CA SER A 141 4.22 21.61 0.21
C SER A 141 3.29 22.23 -0.84
N ILE A 142 2.46 23.21 -0.45
CA ILE A 142 1.73 24.07 -1.37
C ILE A 142 2.56 25.35 -1.49
N THR A 143 3.74 25.22 -2.10
CA THR A 143 4.24 26.34 -2.91
C THR A 143 3.21 26.55 -4.00
N GLU A 144 2.44 27.62 -3.88
CA GLU A 144 1.53 28.21 -4.86
C GLU A 144 1.39 27.39 -6.14
N PHE A 145 0.57 26.33 -6.10
CA PHE A 145 -0.01 25.83 -7.33
C PHE A 145 -1.05 26.87 -7.71
N VAL A 146 -0.61 27.92 -8.43
CA VAL A 146 -1.52 28.68 -9.26
C VAL A 146 -1.93 27.67 -10.33
N PRO A 147 -3.14 27.08 -10.26
CA PRO A 147 -3.56 26.18 -11.31
C PRO A 147 -3.44 26.96 -12.62
N ASP A 148 -2.69 26.40 -13.56
CA ASP A 148 -2.67 26.92 -14.93
C ASP A 148 -4.12 27.17 -15.33
N GLU A 149 -4.42 28.38 -15.82
CA GLU A 149 -5.75 28.79 -16.27
C GLU A 149 -6.37 27.73 -17.19
N ASN A 150 -5.54 27.03 -17.96
CA ASN A 150 -5.96 25.94 -18.81
C ASN A 150 -6.40 24.69 -18.04
N LEU A 151 -5.73 24.35 -16.96
CA LEU A 151 -6.12 23.24 -16.07
C LEU A 151 -7.43 23.56 -15.34
N LEU A 152 -7.61 24.80 -14.88
CA LEU A 152 -8.85 25.22 -14.22
C LEU A 152 -10.05 25.18 -15.18
N LYS A 153 -9.86 25.64 -16.43
CA LYS A 153 -10.86 25.52 -17.50
C LYS A 153 -11.20 24.07 -17.80
N LEU A 154 -10.20 23.19 -17.85
CA LEU A 154 -10.41 21.77 -18.11
C LEU A 154 -11.20 21.08 -16.99
N ILE A 155 -10.88 21.39 -15.72
CA ILE A 155 -11.60 20.87 -14.56
C ILE A 155 -13.07 21.31 -14.59
N ASN A 156 -13.33 22.59 -14.84
CA ASN A 156 -14.70 23.11 -14.91
C ASN A 156 -15.51 22.45 -16.04
N LYS A 157 -14.90 22.28 -17.22
CA LYS A 157 -15.52 21.61 -18.37
C LYS A 157 -15.83 20.13 -18.08
N PHE A 158 -14.94 19.44 -17.37
CA PHE A 158 -15.19 18.07 -16.93
C PHE A 158 -16.34 17.98 -15.91
N MET A 159 -16.44 18.93 -14.99
CA MET A 159 -17.55 18.97 -14.03
C MET A 159 -18.90 19.22 -14.73
N GLU A 160 -18.95 20.10 -15.73
CA GLU A 160 -20.14 20.30 -16.55
C GLU A 160 -20.55 19.05 -17.33
N PHE A 161 -19.58 18.29 -17.86
CA PHE A 161 -19.82 17.01 -18.51
C PHE A 161 -20.51 16.02 -17.57
N VAL A 162 -19.97 15.87 -16.35
CA VAL A 162 -20.53 14.95 -15.35
C VAL A 162 -21.98 15.32 -15.03
N GLU A 163 -22.30 16.61 -14.91
CA GLU A 163 -23.68 17.07 -14.67
C GLU A 163 -24.61 16.81 -15.86
N LYS A 164 -24.13 16.99 -17.10
CA LYS A 164 -24.89 16.66 -18.31
C LYS A 164 -25.11 15.14 -18.43
N CYS A 165 -24.11 14.32 -18.12
CA CYS A 165 -24.23 12.86 -18.11
C CYS A 165 -25.23 12.34 -17.09
N LYS A 166 -25.39 13.00 -15.93
CA LYS A 166 -26.42 12.63 -14.94
C LYS A 166 -27.85 12.80 -15.46
N LYS A 167 -28.07 13.74 -16.40
CA LYS A 167 -29.39 14.04 -16.98
C LYS A 167 -29.79 13.10 -18.12
N LEU A 168 -28.82 12.38 -18.69
CA LEU A 168 -29.05 11.44 -19.80
C LEU A 168 -29.39 10.04 -19.28
N GLN A 169 -30.41 9.42 -19.85
CA GLN A 169 -30.81 8.05 -19.50
C GLN A 169 -30.17 7.02 -20.44
N SER A 170 -29.96 7.35 -21.72
CA SER A 170 -29.37 6.42 -22.68
C SER A 170 -27.83 6.35 -22.57
N PRO A 171 -27.24 5.15 -22.54
CA PRO A 171 -25.79 4.98 -22.66
C PRO A 171 -25.22 5.56 -23.97
N GLN A 172 -25.99 5.53 -25.06
CA GLN A 172 -25.55 6.01 -26.37
C GLN A 172 -25.37 7.54 -26.38
N GLU A 173 -26.30 8.26 -25.73
CA GLU A 173 -26.23 9.72 -25.59
C GLU A 173 -25.03 10.15 -24.73
N LYS A 174 -24.71 9.37 -23.68
CA LYS A 174 -23.53 9.63 -22.83
C LYS A 174 -22.22 9.45 -23.60
N VAL A 175 -22.15 8.43 -24.45
CA VAL A 175 -20.97 8.18 -25.31
C VAL A 175 -20.83 9.31 -26.34
N LEU A 176 -21.93 9.73 -26.98
CA LEU A 176 -21.90 10.82 -27.95
C LEU A 176 -21.46 12.14 -27.32
N LEU A 177 -21.96 12.44 -26.11
CA LEU A 177 -21.55 13.62 -25.36
C LEU A 177 -20.06 13.58 -24.97
N ALA A 178 -19.56 12.41 -24.56
CA ALA A 178 -18.15 12.24 -24.20
C ALA A 178 -17.21 12.44 -25.40
N LEU A 179 -17.59 11.90 -26.57
CA LEU A 179 -16.82 12.06 -27.81
C LEU A 179 -16.73 13.54 -28.22
N GLY A 180 -17.83 14.30 -28.15
CA GLY A 180 -17.82 15.72 -28.47
C GLY A 180 -16.89 16.55 -27.58
N ILE A 181 -16.82 16.24 -26.29
CA ILE A 181 -15.90 16.95 -25.37
C ILE A 181 -14.45 16.60 -25.65
N VAL A 182 -14.15 15.34 -25.99
CA VAL A 182 -12.79 14.92 -26.39
C VAL A 182 -12.36 15.65 -27.66
N GLU A 183 -13.24 15.77 -28.66
CA GLU A 183 -12.96 16.55 -29.88
C GLU A 183 -12.71 18.03 -29.58
N GLU A 184 -13.48 18.64 -28.67
CA GLU A 184 -13.25 20.02 -28.27
C GLU A 184 -11.96 20.19 -27.46
N MET A 185 -11.58 19.21 -26.63
CA MET A 185 -10.31 19.21 -25.90
C MET A 185 -9.11 19.08 -26.83
N ILE A 186 -9.22 18.28 -27.89
CA ILE A 186 -8.17 18.14 -28.92
C ILE A 186 -7.97 19.46 -29.69
N LYS A 187 -9.04 20.25 -29.87
CA LYS A 187 -8.98 21.57 -30.55
C LYS A 187 -8.44 22.69 -29.66
N MET A 188 -8.24 22.46 -28.37
CA MET A 188 -7.85 23.50 -27.41
C MET A 188 -6.33 23.70 -27.26
N ASP A 189 -5.47 23.02 -28.04
CA ASP A 189 -4.00 23.11 -28.01
C ASP A 189 -3.44 23.38 -26.58
N LEU A 190 -3.59 22.39 -25.70
CA LEU A 190 -2.91 22.29 -24.41
C LEU A 190 -1.44 21.92 -24.57
#